data_AF-A0A919CGE1-F1
#
_entry.id   AF-A0A919CGE1-F1
#
_cell.length_a   1.000
_cell.length_b   1.000
_cell.length_c   1.000
_cell.angle_alpha   90.00
_cell.angle_beta   90.00
_cell.angle_gamma   90.00
#
_symmetry.space_group_name_H-M   'P 1'
#
loop_
_entity.id
_entity.type
_entity.pdbx_description
1 polymer ?
#
loop_
_entity_poly.entity_id
_entity_poly.type
_entity_poly.pdbx_seq_one_letter_code
_entity_poly.pdbx_strand_id
1 'polypeptide(L)' 'MTSIDDVLDRMRNEPAAVRFADLQRVCRHYFGEPRRSKGSHEIYKMPWPGDPRVNIQNHKGKAKP' A
#
# COMPACT_ATOMS: atom_id res chain seq x y z
N MET A 1 -10.52 12.99 9.14
CA MET A 1 -9.90 11.91 8.35
C MET A 1 -8.73 12.54 7.61
N THR A 2 -7.50 12.04 7.76
CA THR A 2 -6.37 12.47 6.91
C THR A 2 -6.69 12.17 5.45
N SER A 3 -6.42 13.12 4.56
CA SER A 3 -6.59 12.93 3.12
C SER A 3 -5.58 11.90 2.59
N ILE A 4 -5.80 11.39 1.37
CA ILE A 4 -4.82 10.53 0.72
C ILE A 4 -3.53 11.32 0.44
N ASP A 5 -3.65 12.59 0.09
CA ASP A 5 -2.52 13.47 -0.19
C ASP A 5 -1.64 13.68 1.06
N ASP A 6 -2.24 13.91 2.23
CA ASP A 6 -1.49 14.02 3.50
C ASP A 6 -0.71 12.74 3.81
N VAL A 7 -1.31 11.58 3.51
CA VAL A 7 -0.66 10.28 3.72
C VAL A 7 0.50 10.11 2.75
N LEU A 8 0.33 10.48 1.48
CA LEU A 8 1.36 10.41 0.46
C LEU A 8 2.55 11.32 0.79
N ASP A 9 2.31 12.54 1.24
CA ASP A 9 3.38 13.48 1.61
C ASP A 9 4.20 12.95 2.77
N ARG A 10 3.54 12.38 3.79
CA ARG A 10 4.25 11.70 4.88
C ARG A 10 5.05 10.49 4.40
N MET A 11 4.47 9.66 3.52
CA MET A 11 5.19 8.50 2.96
C MET A 11 6.42 8.91 2.14
N ARG A 12 6.36 10.04 1.42
CA ARG A 12 7.50 10.60 0.68
C ARG A 12 8.58 11.14 1.61
N ASN A 13 8.19 11.79 2.71
CA ASN A 13 9.12 12.35 3.69
C ASN A 13 9.77 11.27 4.57
N GLU A 14 9.06 10.18 4.89
CA GLU A 14 9.54 9.10 5.76
C GLU A 14 9.32 7.70 5.15
N PRO A 15 9.95 7.37 4.01
CA PRO A 15 9.71 6.11 3.29
C PRO A 15 10.09 4.86 4.09
N ALA A 16 11.06 4.96 5.02
CA ALA A 16 11.49 3.85 5.87
C ALA A 16 10.55 3.55 7.05
N ALA A 17 9.57 4.42 7.32
CA ALA A 17 8.70 4.33 8.49
C ALA A 17 7.20 4.28 8.13
N VAL A 18 6.87 3.92 6.90
CA VAL A 18 5.48 3.83 6.43
C VAL A 18 4.70 2.79 7.22
N ARG A 19 3.56 3.20 7.80
CA ARG A 19 2.63 2.27 8.47
C ARG A 19 1.93 1.42 7.42
N PHE A 20 1.75 0.13 7.71
CA PHE A 20 1.10 -0.78 6.75
C PHE A 20 -0.32 -0.32 6.38
N ALA A 21 -1.10 0.16 7.35
CA ALA A 21 -2.45 0.65 7.12
C ALA A 21 -2.52 1.86 6.19
N ASP A 22 -1.51 2.74 6.25
CA ASP A 22 -1.43 3.92 5.38
C ASP A 22 -1.11 3.50 3.94
N LEU A 23 -0.12 2.60 3.76
CA LEU A 23 0.20 2.03 2.45
C LEU A 23 -0.98 1.26 1.86
N GLN A 24 -1.66 0.44 2.67
CA GLN A 24 -2.88 -0.28 2.28
C GLN A 24 -3.97 0.68 1.80
N ARG A 25 -4.21 1.78 2.52
CA ARG A 25 -5.21 2.78 2.14
C ARG A 25 -4.87 3.45 0.81
N VAL A 26 -3.60 3.80 0.59
CA VAL A 26 -3.11 4.35 -0.68
C VAL A 26 -3.29 3.33 -1.80
N CYS A 27 -2.88 2.07 -1.60
CA CYS A 27 -3.04 1.02 -2.60
C CYS A 27 -4.52 0.79 -2.96
N ARG A 28 -5.42 0.76 -1.98
CA ARG A 28 -6.86 0.63 -2.24
C ARG A 28 -7.45 1.80 -3.01
N HIS A 29 -6.97 3.02 -2.72
CA HIS A 29 -7.43 4.21 -3.42
C HIS A 29 -7.06 4.20 -4.90
N TYR A 30 -5.82 3.83 -5.24
CA TYR A 30 -5.32 3.87 -6.62
C TYR A 30 -5.53 2.58 -7.42
N PHE A 31 -5.49 1.43 -6.75
CA PHE A 31 -5.48 0.11 -7.40
C PHE A 31 -6.76 -0.69 -7.13
N GLY A 32 -7.65 -0.18 -6.28
CA GLY A 32 -8.87 -0.87 -5.86
C GLY A 32 -8.59 -1.99 -4.86
N GLU A 33 -9.55 -2.89 -4.69
CA GLU A 33 -9.43 -4.00 -3.72
C GLU A 33 -8.30 -4.97 -4.11
N PRO A 34 -7.56 -5.52 -3.12
CA PRO A 34 -6.49 -6.46 -3.39
C PRO A 34 -7.06 -7.74 -4.00
N ARG A 35 -6.40 -8.24 -5.05
CA ARG A 35 -6.74 -9.51 -5.71
C ARG A 35 -6.55 -10.70 -4.78
N ARG A 36 -5.53 -10.63 -3.91
CA ARG A 36 -5.27 -11.63 -2.87
C ARG A 36 -4.95 -10.91 -1.58
N SER A 37 -5.64 -11.28 -0.51
CA SER A 37 -5.31 -10.89 0.85
C SER A 37 -5.13 -12.17 1.67
N LYS A 38 -3.94 -12.35 2.25
CA LYS A 38 -3.64 -13.47 3.15
C LYS A 38 -2.93 -12.92 4.38
N GLY A 39 -3.72 -12.67 5.43
CA GLY A 39 -3.20 -12.15 6.70
C GLY A 39 -2.50 -10.81 6.52
N SER A 40 -1.18 -10.79 6.71
CA SER A 40 -0.33 -9.60 6.60
C SER A 40 0.05 -9.21 5.17
N HIS A 41 -0.34 -9.99 4.16
CA HIS A 41 0.13 -9.84 2.78
C HIS A 41 -1.03 -9.51 1.86
N GLU A 42 -0.90 -8.44 1.08
CA GLU A 42 -1.87 -8.06 0.05
C GLU A 42 -1.21 -7.88 -1.32
N ILE A 43 -1.88 -8.35 -2.37
CA ILE A 43 -1.42 -8.27 -3.75
C ILE A 43 -2.49 -7.54 -4.57
N TYR A 44 -2.08 -6.43 -5.18
CA TYR A 44 -2.91 -5.58 -6.01
C TYR A 44 -2.63 -5.83 -7.50
N LYS A 45 -3.70 -5.73 -8.31
CA LYS A 45 -3.61 -5.80 -9.77
C LYS A 45 -3.51 -4.38 -10.31
N MET A 46 -2.65 -4.18 -11.29
CA MET A 46 -2.48 -2.89 -11.93
C MET A 46 -3.46 -2.67 -13.09
N PRO A 47 -3.94 -1.43 -13.32
CA PRO A 47 -4.86 -1.11 -14.41
C PRO A 47 -4.17 -1.03 -15.78
N TRP A 48 -2.84 -1.07 -15.84
CA TRP A 48 -2.06 -0.99 -17.09
C TRP A 48 -1.61 -2.37 -17.60
N PRO A 49 -1.29 -2.51 -18.90
CA PRO A 49 -0.93 -3.78 -19.51
C PRO A 49 0.38 -4.37 -18.96
N GLY A 50 0.40 -5.70 -18.84
CA GLY A 50 1.50 -6.51 -18.30
C GLY A 50 1.10 -7.33 -17.07
N ASP A 51 2.08 -7.94 -16.39
CA ASP A 51 1.92 -8.53 -15.05
C ASP A 51 2.72 -7.79 -13.94
N PRO A 52 2.82 -6.44 -13.92
CA PRO A 52 3.32 -5.76 -12.73
C PRO A 52 2.28 -5.92 -11.61
N ARG A 53 2.72 -6.34 -10.44
CA ARG A 53 1.88 -6.49 -9.24
C ARG A 53 2.47 -5.62 -8.14
N VAL A 54 1.61 -4.91 -7.43
CA VAL A 54 2.00 -4.27 -6.17
C VAL A 54 1.74 -5.27 -5.05
N ASN A 55 2.82 -5.70 -4.42
CA ASN A 55 2.79 -6.60 -3.28
C ASN A 55 3.19 -5.83 -2.03
N ILE A 56 2.32 -5.81 -1.03
CA ILE A 56 2.60 -5.19 0.27
C ILE A 56 2.54 -6.24 1.37
N GLN A 57 3.46 -6.11 2.33
CA GLN A 57 3.53 -7.00 3.48
C GLN A 57 3.64 -6.20 4.78
N ASN A 58 2.83 -6.55 5.77
CA ASN A 58 2.91 -6.00 7.11
C ASN A 58 4.07 -6.66 7.88
N HIS A 59 4.97 -5.83 8.38
CA HIS A 59 6.04 -6.18 9.29
C HIS A 59 5.88 -5.38 10.59
N LYS A 60 5.31 -6.01 11.63
CA LYS A 60 5.11 -5.43 12.97
C LYS A 60 4.42 -4.05 12.95
N GLY A 61 3.44 -3.85 12.07
CA GLY A 61 2.67 -2.62 11.90
C GLY A 61 3.19 -1.67 10.83
N LYS A 62 4.37 -1.92 10.26
CA LYS A 62 4.97 -1.15 9.17
C LYS A 62 4.89 -1.91 7.84
N ALA A 63 4.95 -1.17 6.73
CA ALA A 63 5.20 -1.77 5.44
C ALA A 63 6.61 -2.35 5.42
N LYS A 64 6.75 -3.56 4.87
CA LYS A 64 8.06 -4.13 4.59
C LYS A 64 8.72 -3.33 3.45
N PRO A 65 9.97 -2.86 3.62
CA PRO A 65 10.71 -2.17 2.57
C PRO A 65 11.06 -3.10 1.41
#